data_AF-A0A662YUY3-F1
#
_entry.id   AF-A0A662YUY3-F1
#
_cell.length_a   1.000
_cell.length_b   1.000
_cell.length_c   1.000
_cell.angle_alpha   90.00
_cell.angle_beta   90.00
_cell.angle_gamma   90.00
#
_symmetry.space_group_name_H-M   'P 1'
#
loop_
_entity.id
_entity.type
_entity.pdbx_description
1 polymer ?
#
loop_
_entity_poly.entity_id
_entity_poly.type
_entity_poly.pdbx_seq_one_letter_code
_entity_poly.pdbx_strand_id
1 'polypeptide(L)'
;MGVATNLLDRSKTCLMDYRENGFAGAQITAMEICEQMNIPAHLKEKRLKSTQKRFSYEAPDEPLEDALKQLEADFFKRVVDSAITSIEDKFQTMKSVKDKFGILWDLKHTAEMPKESLSECRNNLQNYLSSEHESDLNGKDLFQEIASTTPGHIHNNF
;
A
#
# COMPACT_ATOMS: atom_id res chain seq x y z
N MET A 1 0.79 -0.54 15.84
CA MET A 1 0.10 -1.10 14.65
C MET A 1 -1.14 -0.31 14.24
N GLY A 2 -2.04 0.11 15.15
CA GLY A 2 -3.27 0.84 14.78
C GLY A 2 -3.06 2.15 14.01
N VAL A 3 -2.01 2.92 14.36
CA VAL A 3 -1.66 4.16 13.65
C VAL A 3 -1.22 3.89 12.20
N ALA A 4 -0.37 2.86 11.99
CA ALA A 4 0.11 2.51 10.66
C ALA A 4 -1.02 2.03 9.76
N THR A 5 -1.94 1.20 10.27
CA THR A 5 -3.10 0.74 9.52
C THR A 5 -4.06 1.89 9.19
N ASN A 6 -4.25 2.86 10.10
CA ASN A 6 -5.06 4.04 9.83
C ASN A 6 -4.42 4.95 8.77
N LEU A 7 -3.10 5.13 8.81
CA LEU A 7 -2.39 5.92 7.81
C LEU A 7 -2.47 5.29 6.42
N LEU A 8 -2.33 3.98 6.32
CA LEU A 8 -2.49 3.25 5.04
C LEU A 8 -3.91 3.39 4.49
N ASP A 9 -4.94 3.25 5.35
CA ASP A 9 -6.34 3.42 4.96
C ASP A 9 -6.62 4.84 4.44
N ARG A 10 -6.18 5.86 5.17
CA ARG A 10 -6.27 7.27 4.74
C ARG A 10 -5.52 7.52 3.43
N SER A 11 -4.34 6.93 3.27
CA SER A 11 -3.53 7.08 2.05
C SER A 11 -4.25 6.47 0.85
N LYS A 12 -4.88 5.30 1.02
CA LYS A 12 -5.71 4.67 0.00
C LYS A 12 -6.87 5.57 -0.38
N THR A 13 -7.64 6.09 0.58
CA THR A 13 -8.76 7.01 0.31
C THR A 13 -8.29 8.26 -0.44
N CYS A 14 -7.16 8.84 -0.02
CA CYS A 14 -6.59 10.00 -0.67
C CYS A 14 -6.19 9.71 -2.13
N LEU A 15 -5.58 8.56 -2.41
CA LEU A 15 -5.24 8.18 -3.78
C LEU A 15 -6.47 7.89 -4.64
N MET A 16 -7.52 7.30 -4.08
CA MET A 16 -8.77 7.07 -4.80
C MET A 16 -9.45 8.40 -5.18
N ASP A 17 -9.47 9.38 -4.28
CA ASP A 17 -9.97 10.73 -4.61
C ASP A 17 -9.07 11.43 -5.63
N TYR A 18 -7.75 11.35 -5.45
CA TYR A 18 -6.77 11.92 -6.38
C TYR A 18 -6.86 11.30 -7.78
N ARG A 19 -7.22 10.02 -7.89
CA ARG A 19 -7.45 9.36 -9.17
C ARG A 19 -8.57 10.01 -9.98
N GLU A 20 -9.66 10.39 -9.31
CA GLU A 20 -10.84 10.95 -9.96
C GLU A 20 -10.71 12.46 -10.18
N ASN A 21 -10.16 13.19 -9.20
CA ASN A 21 -10.19 14.65 -9.16
C ASN A 21 -8.80 15.31 -9.31
N GLY A 22 -7.72 14.54 -9.19
CA GLY A 22 -6.36 15.07 -9.06
C GLY A 22 -5.72 15.52 -10.36
N PHE A 23 -6.21 15.06 -11.52
CA PHE A 23 -5.59 15.39 -12.80
C PHE A 23 -5.69 16.88 -13.13
N ALA A 24 -6.85 17.50 -12.89
CA ALA A 24 -7.03 18.94 -13.09
C ALA A 24 -6.08 19.76 -12.22
N GLY A 25 -5.92 19.38 -10.94
CA GLY A 25 -4.96 20.03 -10.04
C GLY A 25 -3.50 19.85 -10.49
N ALA A 26 -3.15 18.66 -10.96
CA ALA A 26 -1.82 18.38 -11.51
C ALA A 26 -1.53 19.21 -12.77
N GLN A 27 -2.52 19.40 -13.64
CA GLN A 27 -2.40 20.28 -14.81
C GLN A 27 -2.17 21.73 -14.42
N ILE A 28 -2.96 22.28 -13.49
CA ILE A 28 -2.80 23.65 -12.99
C ILE A 28 -1.39 23.83 -12.44
N THR A 29 -0.94 22.92 -11.58
CA THR A 29 0.41 22.95 -11.01
C THR A 29 1.49 22.93 -12.09
N ALA A 30 1.34 22.10 -13.13
CA ALA A 30 2.28 22.05 -14.24
C ALA A 30 2.30 23.36 -15.04
N MET A 31 1.15 23.98 -15.27
CA MET A 31 1.05 25.29 -15.94
C MET A 31 1.75 26.38 -15.13
N GLU A 32 1.52 26.44 -13.82
CA GLU A 32 2.19 27.38 -12.92
C GLU A 32 3.73 27.21 -12.96
N ILE A 33 4.21 25.96 -12.98
CA ILE A 33 5.65 25.68 -13.12
C ILE A 33 6.18 26.16 -14.49
N CYS A 34 5.44 25.92 -15.58
CA CYS A 34 5.82 26.42 -16.90
C CYS A 34 5.90 27.95 -16.96
N GLU A 35 4.94 28.64 -16.36
CA GLU A 35 4.94 30.10 -16.23
C GLU A 35 6.15 30.61 -15.44
N GLN A 36 6.44 30.00 -14.28
CA GLN A 36 7.61 30.34 -13.45
C GLN A 36 8.93 30.13 -14.22
N MET A 37 8.99 29.11 -15.07
CA MET A 37 10.16 28.79 -15.88
C MET A 37 10.21 29.58 -17.20
N ASN A 38 9.21 30.40 -17.48
CA ASN A 38 9.03 31.14 -18.74
C ASN A 38 9.07 30.22 -19.99
N ILE A 39 8.45 29.04 -19.87
CA ILE A 39 8.33 28.03 -20.93
C ILE A 39 6.86 27.94 -21.38
N PRO A 40 6.58 27.76 -22.69
CA PRO A 40 5.21 27.54 -23.15
C PRO A 40 4.52 26.32 -22.50
N ALA A 41 3.36 26.54 -21.89
CA ALA A 41 2.55 25.51 -21.23
C ALA A 41 1.61 24.78 -22.21
N HIS A 42 2.16 24.07 -23.19
CA HIS A 42 1.37 23.21 -24.08
C HIS A 42 2.03 21.84 -24.25
N LEU A 43 1.23 20.77 -24.25
CA LEU A 43 1.72 19.47 -24.68
C LEU A 43 1.94 19.49 -26.19
N LYS A 44 3.08 18.95 -26.62
CA LYS A 44 3.29 18.68 -28.04
C LYS A 44 2.40 17.51 -28.45
N GLU A 45 1.44 17.77 -29.32
CA GLU A 45 0.66 16.71 -29.94
C GLU A 45 1.59 15.77 -30.71
N LYS A 46 1.36 14.47 -30.58
CA LYS A 46 2.07 13.46 -31.36
C LYS A 46 1.82 13.76 -32.83
N ARG A 47 2.88 13.97 -33.61
CA ARG A 47 2.76 14.14 -35.07
C ARG A 47 2.16 12.86 -35.66
N LEU A 48 0.89 12.92 -36.08
CA LEU A 48 0.25 11.83 -36.82
C LEU A 48 1.08 11.52 -38.06
N LYS A 49 1.36 10.24 -38.31
CA LYS A 49 2.00 9.83 -39.56
C LYS A 49 0.96 10.02 -40.67
N SER A 50 1.04 11.13 -41.39
CA SER A 50 0.25 11.28 -42.61
C SER A 50 0.87 10.39 -43.67
N THR A 51 0.24 9.26 -43.96
CA THR A 51 0.42 8.58 -45.25
C THR A 51 -0.06 9.52 -46.34
N GLN A 52 0.65 9.56 -47.48
CA GLN A 52 0.24 10.40 -48.60
C GLN A 52 -1.13 9.92 -49.10
N LYS A 53 -2.15 10.78 -49.00
CA LYS A 53 -3.50 10.44 -49.46
C LYS A 53 -3.47 10.19 -50.96
N ARG A 54 -3.89 9.01 -51.42
CA ARG A 54 -3.97 8.70 -52.85
C ARG A 54 -5.24 9.25 -53.47
N PHE A 55 -6.29 9.36 -52.66
CA PHE A 55 -7.59 9.90 -53.06
C PHE A 55 -8.11 10.93 -52.05
N SER A 56 -8.88 11.90 -52.53
CA SER A 56 -9.41 13.01 -51.72
C SER A 56 -10.45 12.61 -50.68
N TYR A 57 -11.04 11.41 -50.81
CA TYR A 57 -11.99 10.86 -49.85
C TYR A 57 -11.33 10.11 -48.68
N GLU A 58 -10.01 9.94 -48.68
CA GLU A 58 -9.30 9.27 -47.60
C GLU A 58 -9.32 10.12 -46.33
N ALA A 59 -9.87 9.57 -45.25
CA ALA A 59 -9.76 10.11 -43.91
C ALA A 59 -8.36 9.81 -43.34
N PRO A 60 -7.87 10.58 -42.34
CA PRO A 60 -6.66 10.20 -41.61
C PRO A 60 -6.83 8.81 -40.95
N ASP A 61 -5.80 7.97 -41.03
CA ASP A 61 -5.82 6.61 -40.43
C ASP A 61 -5.83 6.65 -38.89
N GLU A 62 -5.19 7.67 -38.28
CA GLU A 62 -5.14 7.85 -36.83
C GLU A 62 -6.15 8.94 -36.40
N PRO A 63 -7.01 8.69 -35.39
CA PRO A 63 -7.84 9.72 -34.79
C PRO A 63 -6.98 10.85 -34.21
N LEU A 64 -7.45 12.10 -34.31
CA LEU A 64 -6.89 13.21 -33.55
C LEU A 64 -7.27 13.00 -32.07
N GLU A 65 -6.43 12.29 -31.34
CA GLU A 65 -6.61 12.15 -29.90
C GLU A 65 -6.05 13.37 -29.17
N ASP A 66 -6.87 13.92 -28.26
CA ASP A 66 -6.49 15.00 -27.36
C ASP A 66 -5.34 14.51 -26.45
N ALA A 67 -4.16 15.12 -26.62
CA ALA A 67 -2.94 14.74 -25.90
C ALA A 67 -3.12 14.79 -24.37
N LEU A 68 -3.99 15.67 -23.87
CA LEU A 68 -4.30 15.72 -22.43
C LEU A 68 -5.14 14.53 -21.99
N LYS A 69 -6.13 14.12 -22.78
CA LYS A 69 -6.94 12.93 -22.48
C LYS A 69 -6.11 11.66 -22.52
N GLN A 70 -5.18 11.55 -23.47
CA GLN A 70 -4.22 10.45 -23.51
C GLN A 70 -3.32 10.46 -22.27
N LEU A 71 -2.75 11.62 -21.91
CA LEU A 71 -1.93 11.73 -20.70
C LEU A 71 -2.72 11.34 -19.44
N GLU A 72 -3.99 11.72 -19.35
CA GLU A 72 -4.87 11.33 -18.25
C GLU A 72 -5.06 9.81 -18.18
N ALA A 73 -5.46 9.19 -19.30
CA ALA A 73 -5.85 7.80 -19.36
C ALA A 73 -4.66 6.84 -19.32
N ASP A 74 -3.61 7.12 -20.10
CA ASP A 74 -2.50 6.19 -20.31
C ASP A 74 -1.36 6.37 -19.33
N PHE A 75 -1.24 7.55 -18.69
CA PHE A 75 -0.19 7.81 -17.74
C PHE A 75 -0.75 8.07 -16.34
N PHE A 76 -1.50 9.17 -16.16
CA PHE A 76 -1.92 9.62 -14.83
C PHE A 76 -2.71 8.53 -14.09
N LYS A 77 -3.80 8.03 -14.70
CA LYS A 77 -4.63 6.99 -14.10
C LYS A 77 -3.84 5.71 -13.83
N ARG A 78 -2.97 5.28 -14.75
CA ARG A 78 -2.14 4.07 -14.56
C ARG A 78 -1.16 4.21 -13.40
N VAL A 79 -0.52 5.36 -13.25
CA VAL A 79 0.41 5.61 -12.14
C VAL A 79 -0.33 5.61 -10.81
N VAL A 80 -1.48 6.30 -10.73
CA VAL A 80 -2.29 6.33 -9.51
C VAL A 80 -2.86 4.95 -9.18
N ASP A 81 -3.34 4.20 -10.18
CA ASP A 81 -3.81 2.82 -10.02
C ASP A 81 -2.70 1.90 -9.48
N SER A 82 -1.47 2.04 -10.00
CA SER A 82 -0.32 1.30 -9.49
C SER A 82 -0.01 1.64 -8.03
N ALA A 83 -0.10 2.91 -7.65
CA ALA A 83 0.09 3.35 -6.27
C ALA A 83 -0.99 2.78 -5.34
N ILE A 84 -2.26 2.78 -5.77
CA ILE A 84 -3.39 2.20 -5.02
C ILE A 84 -3.14 0.71 -4.78
N THR A 85 -2.81 -0.05 -5.83
CA THR A 85 -2.50 -1.49 -5.73
C THR A 85 -1.33 -1.73 -4.78
N SER A 86 -0.25 -0.94 -4.89
CA SER A 86 0.90 -1.07 -3.99
C SER A 86 0.55 -0.85 -2.52
N ILE A 87 -0.36 0.09 -2.22
CA ILE A 87 -0.83 0.30 -0.84
C ILE A 87 -1.70 -0.86 -0.37
N GLU A 88 -2.59 -1.37 -1.22
CA GLU A 88 -3.42 -2.52 -0.88
C GLU A 88 -2.56 -3.77 -0.57
N ASP A 89 -1.56 -4.06 -1.42
CA ASP A 89 -0.65 -5.18 -1.21
C ASP A 89 0.13 -5.07 0.11
N LYS A 90 0.59 -3.85 0.44
CA LYS A 90 1.24 -3.56 1.72
C LYS A 90 0.27 -3.74 2.89
N PHE A 91 -0.99 -3.35 2.71
CA PHE A 91 -2.01 -3.49 3.74
C PHE A 91 -2.32 -4.97 4.03
N GLN A 92 -2.46 -5.79 3.00
CA GLN A 92 -2.66 -7.23 3.15
C GLN A 92 -1.44 -7.90 3.79
N THR A 93 -0.23 -7.51 3.37
CA THR A 93 1.01 -7.98 3.98
C THR A 93 1.08 -7.62 5.46
N MET A 94 0.79 -6.36 5.83
CA MET A 94 0.81 -5.90 7.21
C MET A 94 -0.23 -6.60 8.08
N LYS A 95 -1.42 -6.89 7.56
CA LYS A 95 -2.42 -7.74 8.22
C LYS A 95 -1.88 -9.14 8.46
N SER A 96 -1.34 -9.79 7.43
CA SER A 96 -0.75 -11.13 7.55
C SER A 96 0.35 -11.19 8.62
N VAL A 97 1.24 -10.19 8.65
CA VAL A 97 2.28 -10.09 9.67
C VAL A 97 1.68 -9.85 11.06
N LYS A 98 0.68 -8.98 11.18
CA LYS A 98 -0.04 -8.74 12.44
C LYS A 98 -0.69 -10.02 12.96
N ASP A 99 -1.34 -10.79 12.09
CA ASP A 99 -2.07 -11.98 12.50
C ASP A 99 -1.12 -13.08 13.00
N LYS A 100 0.08 -13.16 12.42
CA LYS A 100 1.11 -14.14 12.81
C LYS A 100 1.92 -13.72 14.03
N PHE A 101 2.38 -12.46 14.06
CA PHE A 101 3.32 -11.95 15.06
C PHE A 101 2.70 -10.98 16.07
N GLY A 102 1.38 -10.76 16.00
CA GLY A 102 0.64 -9.79 16.80
C GLY A 102 0.84 -9.92 18.30
N ILE A 103 0.99 -11.15 18.79
CA ILE A 103 1.23 -11.45 20.21
C ILE A 103 2.55 -10.89 20.73
N LEU A 104 3.53 -10.65 19.86
CA LEU A 104 4.83 -10.12 20.25
C LEU A 104 4.82 -8.58 20.35
N TRP A 105 3.81 -7.92 19.80
CA TRP A 105 3.79 -6.46 19.68
C TRP A 105 3.35 -5.74 20.96
N ASP A 106 2.53 -6.38 21.79
CA ASP A 106 2.08 -5.85 23.07
C ASP A 106 1.99 -6.99 24.08
N LEU A 107 3.13 -7.32 24.71
CA LEU A 107 3.23 -8.45 25.64
C LEU A 107 2.34 -8.26 26.86
N LYS A 108 2.08 -7.02 27.28
CA LYS A 108 1.20 -6.72 28.42
C LYS A 108 -0.24 -7.07 28.09
N HIS A 109 -0.74 -6.56 26.96
CA HIS A 109 -2.08 -6.92 26.48
C HIS A 109 -2.19 -8.42 26.22
N THR A 110 -1.15 -9.01 25.64
CA THR A 110 -1.09 -10.45 25.35
C THR A 110 -1.17 -11.30 26.62
N ALA A 111 -0.52 -10.88 27.71
CA ALA A 111 -0.59 -11.58 28.99
C ALA A 111 -1.97 -11.49 29.68
N GLU A 112 -2.77 -10.48 29.32
CA GLU A 112 -4.15 -10.29 29.81
C GLU A 112 -5.19 -11.03 28.96
N MET A 113 -4.81 -11.58 27.80
CA MET A 113 -5.73 -12.32 26.92
C MET A 113 -6.23 -13.62 27.57
N PRO A 114 -7.42 -14.11 27.18
CA PRO A 114 -7.90 -15.43 27.57
C PRO A 114 -6.88 -16.52 27.23
N LYS A 115 -6.69 -17.49 28.13
CA LYS A 115 -5.69 -18.56 27.96
C LYS A 115 -5.89 -19.35 26.67
N GLU A 116 -7.15 -19.56 26.27
CA GLU A 116 -7.53 -20.24 25.04
C GLU A 116 -7.03 -19.47 23.81
N SER A 117 -7.30 -18.15 23.75
CA SER A 117 -6.87 -17.28 22.65
C SER A 117 -5.35 -17.14 22.60
N LEU A 118 -4.71 -17.02 23.76
CA LEU A 118 -3.25 -16.94 23.85
C LEU A 118 -2.58 -18.24 23.39
N SER A 119 -3.15 -19.39 23.75
CA SER A 119 -2.70 -20.71 23.29
C SER A 119 -2.81 -20.85 21.77
N GLU A 120 -3.94 -20.43 21.18
CA GLU A 120 -4.15 -20.47 19.73
C GLU A 120 -3.14 -19.59 18.99
N CYS A 121 -2.99 -18.33 19.39
CA CYS A 121 -2.04 -17.42 18.74
C CYS A 121 -0.59 -17.93 18.86
N ARG A 122 -0.22 -18.50 20.01
CA ARG A 122 1.09 -19.11 20.24
C ARG A 122 1.32 -20.32 19.32
N ASN A 123 0.34 -21.21 19.19
CA ASN A 123 0.45 -22.35 18.28
C ASN A 123 0.56 -21.89 16.83
N ASN A 124 -0.19 -20.86 16.43
CA ASN A 124 -0.09 -20.28 15.09
C ASN A 124 1.30 -19.69 14.81
N LEU A 125 1.88 -18.95 15.77
CA LEU A 125 3.24 -18.42 15.64
C LEU A 125 4.27 -19.54 15.56
N GLN A 126 4.20 -20.52 16.47
CA GLN A 126 5.12 -21.66 16.48
C GLN A 126 5.05 -22.42 15.16
N ASN A 127 3.85 -22.74 14.67
CA ASN A 127 3.66 -23.43 13.40
C ASN A 127 4.20 -22.62 12.22
N TYR A 128 4.01 -21.30 12.23
CA TYR A 128 4.54 -20.42 11.18
C TYR A 128 6.07 -20.37 11.16
N LEU A 129 6.70 -20.51 12.32
CA LEU A 129 8.15 -20.55 12.51
C LEU A 129 8.71 -21.98 12.61
N SER A 130 7.94 -22.97 12.15
CA SER A 130 8.38 -24.37 12.12
C SER A 130 8.69 -24.80 10.69
N SER A 131 9.79 -25.54 10.56
CA SER A 131 10.09 -26.37 9.40
C SER A 131 9.68 -27.82 9.66
N GLU A 132 9.84 -28.72 8.68
CA GLU A 132 9.50 -30.15 8.83
C GLU A 132 10.27 -30.87 9.94
N HIS A 133 11.39 -30.30 10.40
CA HIS A 133 12.30 -30.98 11.33
C HIS A 133 12.54 -30.21 12.63
N GLU A 134 12.47 -28.88 12.60
CA GLU A 134 12.78 -28.04 13.75
C GLU A 134 11.90 -26.78 13.77
N SER A 135 11.69 -26.26 14.98
CA SER A 135 10.97 -25.01 15.23
C SER A 135 11.93 -24.01 15.86
N ASP A 136 11.97 -22.79 15.31
CA ASP A 136 12.79 -21.71 15.87
C ASP A 136 12.30 -21.27 17.27
N LEU A 137 11.07 -21.63 17.63
CA LEU A 137 10.41 -21.14 18.83
C LEU A 137 9.61 -22.24 19.53
N ASN A 138 9.90 -22.49 20.80
CA ASN A 138 9.04 -23.30 21.65
C ASN A 138 7.94 -22.42 22.25
N GLY A 139 6.71 -22.60 21.78
CA GLY A 139 5.63 -21.76 22.26
C GLY A 139 5.24 -21.99 23.73
N LYS A 140 5.62 -23.12 24.36
CA LYS A 140 5.36 -23.36 25.80
C LYS A 140 6.24 -22.43 26.63
N ASP A 141 7.49 -22.29 26.21
CA ASP A 141 8.49 -21.46 26.88
C ASP A 141 8.11 -19.98 26.67
N LEU A 142 7.76 -19.59 25.43
CA LEU A 142 7.25 -18.25 25.12
C LEU A 142 6.04 -17.88 26.00
N PHE A 143 5.10 -18.80 26.22
CA PHE A 143 3.94 -18.53 27.08
C PHE A 143 4.36 -18.25 28.54
N GLN A 144 5.30 -19.03 29.07
CA GLN A 144 5.81 -18.83 30.44
C GLN A 144 6.54 -17.49 30.57
N GLU A 145 7.33 -17.11 29.55
CA GLU A 145 8.01 -15.82 29.49
C GLU A 145 7.02 -14.65 29.42
N ILE A 146 5.98 -14.74 28.59
CA ILE A 146 4.93 -13.72 28.50
C ILE A 146 4.13 -13.61 29.81
N ALA A 147 3.81 -14.73 30.45
CA ALA A 147 3.11 -14.72 31.74
C ALA A 147 3.95 -14.09 32.86
N SER A 148 5.25 -14.37 32.88
CA SER A 148 6.19 -13.86 33.90
C SER A 148 6.57 -12.39 33.73
N THR A 149 6.35 -11.79 32.55
CA THR A 149 6.61 -10.36 32.30
C THR A 149 5.53 -9.41 32.82
N THR A 150 4.42 -9.94 33.36
CA THR A 150 3.45 -9.12 34.12
C THR A 150 4.01 -8.76 35.50
N PRO A 151 3.90 -7.48 35.94
CA PRO A 151 4.45 -7.02 37.22
C PRO A 151 3.60 -7.55 38.39
N GLY A 152 3.78 -8.82 38.72
CA GLY A 152 3.14 -9.51 39.84
C GLY A 152 4.00 -10.64 40.43
N HIS A 153 5.07 -11.05 39.76
CA HIS A 153 6.01 -12.06 40.26
C HIS A 153 7.42 -11.50 40.41
N ILE A 154 7.57 -10.53 41.30
CA ILE A 154 8.82 -10.42 42.04
C ILE A 154 8.77 -11.56 43.06
N HIS A 155 9.56 -12.61 42.82
CA HIS A 155 9.88 -13.61 43.82
C HIS A 155 10.52 -12.87 45.02
N ASN A 156 9.74 -12.65 46.08
CA ASN A 156 10.30 -12.30 47.38
C ASN A 156 10.97 -13.56 47.94
N ASN A 157 12.26 -13.70 47.65
CA ASN A 157 13.15 -14.57 48.41
C ASN A 157 13.92 -13.70 49.40
N PHE A 158 13.35 -13.49 50.59
CA PHE A 158 14.04 -13.32 51.87
C PHE A 158 13.15 -13.86 52.99
#